data_AF-A0A0F8ZCA0-F1
#
_entry.id   AF-A0A0F8ZCA0-F1
#
_cell.length_a   1.000
_cell.length_b   1.000
_cell.length_c   1.000
_cell.angle_alpha   90.00
_cell.angle_beta   90.00
_cell.angle_gamma   90.00
#
_symmetry.space_group_name_H-M   'P 1'
#
loop_
_entity.id
_entity.type
_entity.pdbx_description
1 polymer ?
#
loop_
_entity_poly.entity_id
_entity_poly.type
_entity_poly.pdbx_seq_one_letter_code
_entity_poly.pdbx_strand_id
1 'polypeptide(L)'
;MQAKDIRKAFLDYFNSKDHHIVSSAPMVVKDDPTLMFTNAGMNQFKDLFLGNEPVTKSRIADSQKCLRVSGKHNDLEEVGHDTYHHTMFEMLGNWSFGDYFKKEAIDWAWEFLTGKLGIDGGRMYATIFEGDSSDSLEM
;
A
#
# COMPACT_ATOMS: atom_id res chain seq x y z
N MET A 1 13.94 0.64 -16.01
CA MET A 1 12.78 -0.28 -16.09
C MET A 1 11.55 0.50 -16.51
N GLN A 2 10.62 -0.08 -17.28
CA GLN A 2 9.34 0.57 -17.55
C GLN A 2 8.37 0.34 -16.38
N ALA A 3 7.33 1.17 -16.25
CA ALA A 3 6.34 1.05 -15.17
C ALA A 3 5.72 -0.37 -15.07
N LYS A 4 5.44 -0.99 -16.21
CA LYS A 4 4.93 -2.38 -16.26
C LYS A 4 5.90 -3.41 -15.69
N ASP A 5 7.21 -3.20 -15.88
CA ASP A 5 8.24 -4.12 -15.40
C ASP A 5 8.40 -3.97 -13.88
N ILE A 6 8.30 -2.74 -13.36
CA ILE A 6 8.33 -2.47 -11.91
C ILE A 6 7.12 -3.11 -11.22
N ARG A 7 5.91 -2.91 -11.77
CA ARG A 7 4.70 -3.55 -11.26
C ARG A 7 4.84 -5.06 -11.21
N LYS A 8 5.31 -5.67 -12.31
CA LYS A 8 5.52 -7.12 -12.37
C LYS A 8 6.57 -7.57 -11.35
N ALA A 9 7.70 -6.87 -11.26
CA ALA A 9 8.76 -7.20 -10.32
C ALA A 9 8.28 -7.15 -8.86
N PHE A 10 7.45 -6.17 -8.49
CA PHE A 10 6.85 -6.08 -7.16
C PHE A 10 5.96 -7.28 -6.85
N LEU A 11 5.01 -7.60 -7.75
CA LEU A 11 4.09 -8.72 -7.56
C LEU A 11 4.82 -10.06 -7.55
N ASP A 12 5.79 -10.26 -8.44
CA ASP A 12 6.63 -11.47 -8.46
C ASP A 12 7.44 -11.60 -7.16
N TYR A 13 7.99 -10.49 -6.65
CA TYR A 13 8.75 -10.47 -5.41
C TYR A 13 7.89 -10.89 -4.22
N PHE A 14 6.71 -10.31 -4.03
CA PHE A 14 5.85 -10.68 -2.92
C PHE A 14 5.20 -12.06 -3.09
N ASN A 15 4.93 -12.49 -4.34
CA ASN A 15 4.56 -13.88 -4.61
C ASN A 15 5.66 -14.87 -4.16
N SER A 16 6.94 -14.52 -4.32
CA SER A 16 8.07 -15.32 -3.80
C SER A 16 8.20 -15.32 -2.27
N LYS A 17 7.49 -14.42 -1.57
CA LYS A 17 7.36 -14.36 -0.10
C LYS A 17 6.01 -14.93 0.37
N ASP A 18 5.40 -15.79 -0.43
CA ASP A 18 4.12 -16.47 -0.19
C ASP A 18 2.90 -15.53 -0.06
N HIS A 19 2.96 -14.33 -0.66
CA HIS A 19 1.77 -13.47 -0.74
C HIS A 19 0.86 -13.94 -1.86
N HIS A 20 -0.43 -14.05 -1.57
CA HIS A 20 -1.43 -14.29 -2.60
C HIS A 20 -1.63 -13.02 -3.43
N ILE A 21 -1.38 -13.11 -4.73
CA ILE A 21 -1.56 -11.98 -5.63
C ILE A 21 -3.03 -11.84 -6.01
N VAL A 22 -3.61 -10.69 -5.72
CA VAL A 22 -5.02 -10.39 -6.05
C VAL A 22 -5.12 -9.25 -7.06
N SER A 23 -6.24 -9.24 -7.78
CA SER A 23 -6.54 -8.19 -8.74
C SER A 23 -6.91 -6.89 -8.02
N SER A 24 -6.62 -5.77 -8.68
CA SER A 24 -7.13 -4.46 -8.27
C SER A 24 -8.67 -4.49 -8.21
N ALA A 25 -9.20 -4.05 -7.07
CA ALA A 25 -10.62 -3.81 -6.87
C ALA A 25 -11.14 -2.69 -7.80
N PRO A 26 -12.45 -2.65 -8.07
CA PRO A 26 -13.08 -1.56 -8.81
C PRO A 26 -12.82 -0.18 -8.19
N MET A 27 -12.94 0.86 -9.01
CA MET A 27 -12.74 2.24 -8.56
C MET A 27 -13.84 2.70 -7.58
N VAL A 28 -15.05 2.13 -7.70
CA VAL A 28 -16.19 2.42 -6.84
C VAL A 28 -16.54 1.15 -6.08
N VAL A 29 -16.48 1.21 -4.75
CA VAL A 29 -16.91 0.13 -3.86
C VAL A 29 -18.39 0.35 -3.58
N LYS A 30 -19.25 -0.58 -4.01
CA LYS A 30 -20.71 -0.41 -3.94
C LYS A 30 -21.26 -0.41 -2.52
N ASP A 31 -20.55 -1.06 -1.61
CA ASP A 31 -21.05 -1.38 -0.26
C ASP A 31 -20.42 -0.50 0.85
N ASP A 32 -19.62 0.51 0.50
CA ASP A 32 -19.09 1.48 1.46
C ASP A 32 -19.57 2.91 1.14
N PRO A 33 -20.66 3.39 1.77
CA PRO A 33 -21.19 4.73 1.52
C PRO A 33 -20.28 5.86 2.03
N THR A 34 -19.24 5.54 2.82
CA THR A 34 -18.27 6.50 3.34
C THR A 34 -17.07 6.70 2.41
N LEU A 35 -16.91 5.82 1.41
CA LEU A 35 -15.80 5.84 0.46
C LEU A 35 -16.32 6.07 -0.96
N MET A 36 -16.14 7.29 -1.47
CA MET A 36 -16.59 7.65 -2.82
C MET A 36 -15.79 6.91 -3.91
N PHE A 37 -14.47 6.80 -3.74
CA PHE A 37 -13.57 6.09 -4.65
C PHE A 37 -12.49 5.35 -3.87
N THR A 38 -12.03 4.23 -4.43
CA THR A 38 -10.85 3.50 -3.93
C THR A 38 -9.62 4.41 -4.00
N ASN A 39 -9.09 4.78 -2.84
CA ASN A 39 -7.97 5.73 -2.71
C ASN A 39 -6.67 5.07 -2.23
N ALA A 40 -6.74 3.79 -1.83
CA ALA A 40 -5.60 2.98 -1.39
C ALA A 40 -5.83 1.49 -1.69
N GLY A 41 -4.74 0.72 -1.77
CA GLY A 41 -4.80 -0.74 -1.97
C GLY A 41 -5.52 -1.49 -0.84
N MET A 42 -5.49 -0.96 0.38
CA MET A 42 -6.11 -1.62 1.54
C MET A 42 -7.64 -1.61 1.55
N ASN A 43 -8.30 -0.77 0.74
CA ASN A 43 -9.75 -0.55 0.89
C ASN A 43 -10.57 -1.85 0.72
N GLN A 44 -10.17 -2.73 -0.20
CA GLN A 44 -10.81 -4.03 -0.41
C GLN A 44 -10.56 -5.06 0.70
N PHE A 45 -9.67 -4.75 1.64
CA PHE A 45 -9.32 -5.62 2.78
C PHE A 45 -9.73 -5.01 4.13
N LYS A 46 -10.51 -3.92 4.13
CA LYS A 46 -10.94 -3.21 5.33
C LYS A 46 -11.59 -4.16 6.35
N ASP A 47 -12.50 -5.01 5.91
CA ASP A 47 -13.20 -5.94 6.80
C ASP A 47 -12.31 -7.08 7.33
N LEU A 48 -11.25 -7.46 6.60
CA LEU A 48 -10.23 -8.38 7.10
C LEU A 48 -9.41 -7.74 8.22
N PHE A 49 -9.02 -6.46 8.07
CA PHE A 49 -8.29 -5.73 9.11
C PHE A 49 -9.14 -5.50 10.38
N LEU A 50 -10.43 -5.25 10.22
CA LEU A 50 -11.36 -5.05 11.34
C LEU A 50 -11.79 -6.37 12.02
N GLY A 51 -11.48 -7.52 11.41
CA GLY A 51 -11.93 -8.82 11.90
C GLY A 51 -13.40 -9.11 11.65
N ASN A 52 -14.04 -8.36 10.75
CA ASN A 52 -15.44 -8.57 10.34
C ASN A 52 -15.58 -9.78 9.40
N GLU A 53 -14.51 -10.12 8.67
CA GLU A 53 -14.44 -11.28 7.78
C GLU A 53 -13.31 -12.25 8.17
N PRO A 54 -13.49 -13.57 7.97
CA PRO A 54 -12.46 -14.54 8.27
C PRO A 54 -11.27 -14.43 7.29
N VAL A 55 -10.07 -14.38 7.84
CA VAL A 55 -8.83 -14.38 7.06
C VAL A 55 -8.61 -15.75 6.43
N THR A 56 -8.79 -15.85 5.12
CA THR A 56 -8.51 -17.09 4.34
C THR A 56 -7.10 -17.10 3.76
N LYS A 57 -6.50 -15.93 3.58
CA LYS A 57 -5.12 -15.71 3.12
C LYS A 57 -4.47 -14.68 4.03
N SER A 58 -3.45 -15.12 4.77
CA SER A 58 -2.78 -14.27 5.76
C SER A 58 -1.80 -13.27 5.15
N ARG A 59 -1.39 -13.49 3.89
CA ARG A 59 -0.51 -12.60 3.11
C ARG A 59 -1.12 -12.32 1.75
N ILE A 60 -1.25 -11.05 1.40
CA ILE A 60 -1.80 -10.61 0.11
C ILE A 60 -0.94 -9.50 -0.49
N ALA A 61 -0.76 -9.48 -1.80
CA ALA A 61 -0.16 -8.33 -2.49
C ALA A 61 -0.95 -7.97 -3.75
N ASP A 62 -1.00 -6.67 -4.07
CA ASP A 62 -1.75 -6.15 -5.20
C ASP A 62 -1.13 -4.87 -5.80
N SER A 63 -1.69 -4.46 -6.95
CA SER A 63 -1.41 -3.20 -7.63
C SER A 63 -2.75 -2.49 -7.85
N GLN A 64 -3.19 -1.72 -6.87
CA GLN A 64 -4.51 -1.11 -6.86
C GLN A 64 -4.53 0.20 -7.66
N LYS A 65 -5.49 0.34 -8.57
CA LYS A 65 -5.81 1.65 -9.17
C LYS A 65 -6.52 2.52 -8.14
N CYS A 66 -5.96 3.68 -7.86
CA CYS A 66 -6.44 4.61 -6.85
C CYS A 66 -6.87 5.94 -7.50
N LEU A 67 -7.86 6.59 -6.89
CA LEU A 67 -8.31 7.93 -7.26
C LEU A 67 -8.42 8.82 -6.01
N ARG A 68 -7.73 9.96 -6.00
CA ARG A 68 -7.70 10.95 -4.91
C ARG A 68 -8.18 12.31 -5.39
N VAL A 69 -9.50 12.49 -5.40
CA VAL A 69 -10.16 13.71 -5.90
C VAL A 69 -11.26 14.22 -4.97
N SER A 70 -11.45 13.60 -3.80
CA SER A 70 -12.51 13.96 -2.87
C SER A 70 -12.25 13.43 -1.45
N GLY A 71 -12.96 14.00 -0.47
CA GLY A 71 -12.88 13.57 0.93
C GLY A 71 -11.55 13.93 1.59
N LYS A 72 -11.10 13.10 2.53
CA LYS A 72 -9.86 13.31 3.31
C LYS A 72 -8.57 13.19 2.47
N HIS A 73 -8.65 12.54 1.31
CA HIS A 73 -7.50 12.35 0.41
C HIS A 73 -7.87 12.94 -0.96
N ASN A 74 -7.53 14.21 -1.15
CA ASN A 74 -7.88 14.97 -2.33
C ASN A 74 -6.64 15.72 -2.84
N ASP A 75 -6.09 15.25 -3.95
CA ASP A 75 -4.89 15.81 -4.57
C ASP A 75 -5.26 16.69 -5.79
N LEU A 76 -6.55 16.93 -6.05
CA LEU A 76 -7.04 17.58 -7.28
C LEU A 76 -6.48 18.98 -7.49
N GLU A 77 -6.35 19.76 -6.42
CA GLU A 77 -5.84 21.15 -6.49
C GLU A 77 -4.31 21.21 -6.65
N GLU A 78 -3.59 20.14 -6.34
CA GLU A 78 -2.13 20.07 -6.45
C GLU A 78 -1.66 19.55 -7.82
N VAL A 79 -2.53 18.82 -8.53
CA VAL A 79 -2.17 18.24 -9.83
C VAL A 79 -1.86 19.32 -10.87
N GLY A 80 -0.63 19.27 -11.38
CA GLY A 80 -0.11 20.26 -12.34
C GLY A 80 0.69 21.40 -11.69
N HIS A 81 0.69 21.49 -10.36
CA HIS A 81 1.55 22.41 -9.61
C HIS A 81 2.91 21.79 -9.25
N ASP A 82 2.96 20.48 -9.06
CA ASP A 82 4.20 19.73 -8.89
C ASP A 82 4.30 18.49 -9.78
N THR A 83 5.35 17.69 -9.55
CA THR A 83 5.74 16.56 -10.39
C THR A 83 5.35 15.20 -9.81
N TYR A 84 4.67 15.14 -8.66
CA TYR A 84 4.43 13.89 -7.93
C TYR A 84 2.99 13.69 -7.46
N HIS A 85 2.15 14.72 -7.45
CA HIS A 85 0.71 14.54 -7.22
C HIS A 85 -0.02 14.11 -8.50
N HIS A 86 -0.88 13.11 -8.35
CA HIS A 86 -1.73 12.57 -9.40
C HIS A 86 -3.14 12.35 -8.85
N THR A 87 -4.15 12.61 -9.67
CA THR A 87 -5.52 12.23 -9.32
C THR A 87 -5.67 10.71 -9.38
N MET A 88 -5.25 10.09 -10.48
CA MET A 88 -5.27 8.64 -10.69
C MET A 88 -3.85 8.07 -10.72
N PHE A 89 -3.62 7.03 -9.94
CA PHE A 89 -2.33 6.35 -9.83
C PHE A 89 -2.51 4.87 -9.49
N GLU A 90 -1.42 4.11 -9.46
CA GLU A 90 -1.41 2.75 -8.95
C GLU A 90 -0.60 2.66 -7.66
N MET A 91 -1.18 2.02 -6.65
CA MET A 91 -0.55 1.72 -5.37
C MET A 91 -0.14 0.25 -5.34
N LEU A 92 1.16 0.00 -5.23
CA LEU A 92 1.71 -1.34 -4.99
C LEU A 92 1.71 -1.61 -3.48
N GLY A 93 1.07 -2.68 -3.04
CA GLY A 93 0.89 -2.98 -1.62
C GLY A 93 1.15 -4.44 -1.26
N ASN A 94 1.72 -4.65 -0.08
CA ASN A 94 1.79 -5.96 0.59
C ASN A 94 1.10 -5.88 1.95
N TRP A 95 0.28 -6.86 2.25
CA TRP A 95 -0.65 -6.86 3.37
C TRP A 95 -0.45 -8.12 4.21
N SER A 96 -0.43 -7.94 5.53
CA SER A 96 -0.36 -9.00 6.53
C SER A 96 -1.63 -9.00 7.37
N PHE A 97 -2.28 -10.15 7.45
CA PHE A 97 -3.46 -10.37 8.28
C PHE A 97 -3.12 -11.40 9.35
N GLY A 98 -2.58 -10.93 10.47
CA GLY A 98 -2.21 -11.78 11.62
C GLY A 98 -0.99 -12.68 11.37
N ASP A 99 -0.10 -12.32 10.44
CA ASP A 99 1.08 -13.12 10.08
C ASP A 99 2.39 -12.42 10.46
N TYR A 100 2.98 -11.65 9.55
CA TYR A 100 4.20 -10.89 9.80
C TYR A 100 3.91 -9.48 10.28
N PHE A 101 4.91 -8.81 10.86
CA PHE A 101 4.75 -7.46 11.41
C PHE A 101 5.91 -6.54 10.99
N LYS A 102 6.32 -5.63 11.88
CA LYS A 102 7.30 -4.56 11.60
C LYS A 102 8.59 -5.08 10.97
N LYS A 103 9.20 -6.12 11.55
CA LYS A 103 10.53 -6.61 11.14
C LYS A 103 10.51 -7.05 9.68
N GLU A 104 9.65 -8.00 9.33
CA GLU A 104 9.56 -8.54 7.97
C GLU A 104 9.06 -7.49 6.98
N ALA A 105 8.11 -6.63 7.38
CA ALA A 105 7.61 -5.57 6.52
C ALA A 105 8.74 -4.60 6.11
N ILE A 106 9.58 -4.20 7.07
CA ILE A 106 10.75 -3.34 6.82
C ILE A 106 11.81 -4.08 6.01
N ASP A 107 12.16 -5.31 6.41
CA ASP A 107 13.19 -6.12 5.75
C ASP A 107 12.86 -6.33 4.26
N TRP A 108 11.60 -6.63 3.92
CA TRP A 108 11.18 -6.85 2.54
C TRP A 108 11.05 -5.57 1.73
N ALA A 109 10.58 -4.48 2.31
CA ALA A 109 10.58 -3.18 1.63
C ALA A 109 12.01 -2.76 1.28
N TRP A 110 12.94 -2.91 2.22
CA TRP A 110 14.36 -2.61 2.02
C TRP A 110 14.98 -3.52 0.96
N GLU A 111 14.83 -4.84 1.08
CA GLU A 111 15.34 -5.82 0.10
C GLU A 111 14.82 -5.54 -1.31
N PHE A 112 13.53 -5.20 -1.46
CA PHE A 112 12.97 -4.87 -2.76
C PHE A 112 13.59 -3.58 -3.35
N LEU A 113 13.67 -2.50 -2.57
CA LEU A 113 14.16 -1.21 -3.05
C LEU A 113 15.66 -1.23 -3.35
N THR A 114 16.49 -1.73 -2.43
CA THR A 114 17.94 -1.70 -2.60
C THR A 114 18.48 -2.92 -3.34
N GLY A 115 17.86 -4.08 -3.17
CA GLY A 115 18.28 -5.33 -3.79
C GLY A 115 17.70 -5.53 -5.18
N LYS A 116 16.36 -5.47 -5.32
CA LYS A 116 15.69 -5.74 -6.61
C LYS A 116 15.69 -4.54 -7.54
N LEU A 117 15.43 -3.34 -7.02
CA LEU A 117 15.45 -2.11 -7.83
C LEU A 117 16.82 -1.43 -7.88
N GLY A 118 17.77 -1.84 -7.04
CA GLY A 118 19.14 -1.32 -7.07
C GLY A 118 19.26 0.14 -6.63
N ILE A 119 18.30 0.64 -5.85
CA ILE A 119 18.36 2.00 -5.30
C ILE A 119 19.48 2.03 -4.25
N ASP A 120 20.39 3.01 -4.36
CA ASP A 120 21.45 3.20 -3.39
C ASP A 120 20.87 3.47 -2.00
N GLY A 121 21.16 2.56 -1.05
CA GLY A 121 20.70 2.67 0.34
C GLY A 121 21.18 3.94 1.03
N GLY A 122 22.32 4.52 0.62
CA GLY A 122 22.82 5.80 1.14
C GLY A 122 21.93 7.01 0.79
N ARG A 123 20.98 6.85 -0.14
CA ARG A 123 20.01 7.87 -0.54
C ARG A 123 18.64 7.70 0.11
N MET A 124 18.45 6.64 0.89
CA MET A 124 17.18 6.32 1.51
C MET A 124 17.05 7.04 2.85
N TYR A 125 15.85 7.54 3.11
CA TYR A 125 15.46 8.13 4.38
C TYR A 125 14.26 7.37 4.92
N ALA A 126 14.17 7.24 6.24
CA ALA A 126 13.03 6.66 6.92
C ALA A 126 12.55 7.63 8.00
N THR A 127 11.24 7.67 8.19
CA THR A 127 10.59 8.35 9.31
C THR A 127 9.86 7.31 10.14
N ILE A 128 9.86 7.49 11.46
CA ILE A 128 9.10 6.66 12.39
C ILE A 128 8.20 7.55 13.22
N PHE A 129 7.08 7.01 13.66
CA PHE A 129 6.21 7.68 14.61
C PHE A 129 6.89 7.68 15.99
N GLU A 130 7.04 8.87 16.60
CA GLU A 130 7.71 9.05 17.90
C GLU A 130 6.84 8.62 19.10
N GLY A 131 5.58 8.26 18.84
CA GLY A 131 4.58 8.03 19.87
C GLY A 131 3.64 9.24 20.03
N ASP A 132 2.60 9.06 20.83
CA ASP A 132 1.68 10.11 21.25
C ASP A 132 1.22 9.84 22.68
N SER A 133 1.66 10.70 23.59
CA SER A 133 1.31 10.62 25.02
C SER A 133 -0.19 10.74 25.29
N SER A 134 -0.95 11.43 24.45
CA SER A 134 -2.40 11.58 24.61
C SER A 134 -3.15 10.27 24.36
N ASP A 135 -2.62 9.42 23.49
CA ASP A 135 -3.11 8.09 23.17
C ASP A 135 -2.37 6.98 23.94
N SER A 136 -1.49 7.35 24.89
CA SER A 136 -0.64 6.41 25.65
C SER A 136 0.23 5.51 24.76
N LEU A 137 0.70 6.04 23.63
CA LEU A 137 1.58 5.36 22.70
C LEU A 137 3.01 5.85 22.91
N GLU A 138 3.87 4.99 23.45
CA GLU A 138 5.31 5.24 23.56
C GLU A 138 6.02 4.82 22.25
N MET A 139 7.26 5.31 22.07
CA MET A 139 8.13 4.97 20.94
C MET A 139 8.55 3.49 20.96
#